data_AF-A0A7V0P703-F1
#
_entry.id   AF-A0A7V0P703-F1
#
_cell.length_a   1.000
_cell.length_b   1.000
_cell.length_c   1.000
_cell.angle_alpha   90.00
_cell.angle_beta   90.00
_cell.angle_gamma   90.00
#
_symmetry.space_group_name_H-M   'P 1'
#
loop_
_entity.id
_entity.type
_entity.pdbx_description
1 polymer ?
#
loop_
_entity_poly.entity_id
_entity_poly.type
_entity_poly.pdbx_seq_one_letter_code
_entity_poly.pdbx_strand_id
1 'polypeptide(L)'
;MDTRGRTGATQELEDVIKAEVNCIVLPIFFLSKRGEKGVIEYKTELASEGERVKLVWRVYPGHMGSLGPFEKEVFRAMEHYILTERPFPVRNPIPFSLYDIRKLMGLNDGGSVYRKLRTALKKISMVSLESKGAFYVKSRKIRIDDIFHLYDRVVFRGEITPEGERAETNLLWLGSWYLESINSFYLKPFDYRFYRSLRSPVARRLYEILGVKFYSARLQGGACVHYRYSNLCSLIPLKRQRYLSKAREKLEPAHRELLAAG
;
A
#
# COMPACT_ATOMS: atom_id res chain seq x y z
N MET A 1 32.41 21.05 28.75
CA MET A 1 32.43 19.89 27.84
C MET A 1 31.00 19.42 27.68
N ASP A 2 30.47 19.66 26.49
CA ASP A 2 29.08 19.55 26.12
C ASP A 2 28.81 18.17 25.50
N THR A 3 27.93 17.39 26.11
CA THR A 3 27.41 16.13 25.52
C THR A 3 25.96 15.91 25.98
N ARG A 4 25.04 16.77 25.55
CA ARG A 4 23.60 16.44 25.52
C ARG A 4 22.99 16.90 24.20
N GLY A 5 23.23 16.12 23.15
CA GLY A 5 22.67 16.43 21.84
C GLY A 5 22.83 15.27 20.86
N ARG A 6 22.23 14.10 21.14
CA ARG A 6 22.18 13.03 20.12
C ARG A 6 21.08 11.97 20.25
N THR A 7 20.05 12.19 21.07
CA THR A 7 18.99 11.18 21.29
C THR A 7 17.65 11.49 20.61
N GLY A 8 17.43 12.71 20.08
CA GLY A 8 16.16 13.08 19.43
C GLY A 8 16.03 12.61 17.97
N ALA A 9 17.07 12.84 17.16
CA ALA A 9 17.01 12.60 15.71
C ALA A 9 17.00 11.10 15.34
N THR A 10 17.63 10.24 16.15
CA THR A 10 17.69 8.80 15.89
C THR A 10 16.34 8.12 16.14
N GLN A 11 15.55 8.64 17.07
CA GLN A 11 14.23 8.11 17.42
C GLN A 11 13.12 8.62 16.49
N GLU A 12 13.29 9.80 15.87
CA GLU A 12 12.39 10.30 14.81
C GLU A 12 12.55 9.55 13.47
N LEU A 13 13.73 8.99 13.20
CA LEU A 13 14.01 8.15 12.03
C LEU A 13 13.45 6.72 12.15
N GLU A 14 13.15 6.24 13.35
CA GLU A 14 12.67 4.87 13.60
C GLU A 14 11.25 4.60 13.08
N ASP A 15 10.45 5.64 12.80
CA ASP A 15 9.06 5.51 12.31
C ASP A 15 8.89 5.72 10.79
N VAL A 16 9.96 6.06 10.07
CA VAL A 16 9.95 6.21 8.62
C VAL A 16 10.22 4.86 7.98
N ILE A 17 9.15 4.17 7.59
CA ILE A 17 9.22 2.89 6.88
C ILE A 17 9.42 3.13 5.38
N LYS A 18 9.80 2.10 4.64
CA LYS A 18 9.74 2.10 3.17
C LYS A 18 8.45 1.43 2.72
N ALA A 19 7.87 1.90 1.62
CA ALA A 19 6.71 1.28 1.00
C ALA A 19 6.81 1.33 -0.53
N GLU A 20 6.31 0.30 -1.21
CA GLU A 20 6.32 0.15 -2.66
C GLU A 20 5.37 1.16 -3.31
N VAL A 21 5.89 1.85 -4.33
CA VAL A 21 5.26 3.05 -4.88
C VAL A 21 3.93 2.73 -5.58
N ASN A 22 3.84 1.65 -6.35
CA ASN A 22 2.57 1.28 -7.00
C ASN A 22 1.49 0.97 -5.96
N CYS A 23 1.82 0.24 -4.90
CA CYS A 23 0.91 -0.14 -3.82
C CYS A 23 0.50 1.04 -2.93
N ILE A 24 1.22 2.17 -2.99
CA ILE A 24 0.79 3.43 -2.39
C ILE A 24 -0.16 4.17 -3.33
N VAL A 25 0.19 4.30 -4.60
CA VAL A 25 -0.56 5.13 -5.56
C VAL A 25 -1.85 4.45 -6.01
N LEU A 26 -1.78 3.20 -6.46
CA LEU A 26 -2.92 2.49 -7.02
C LEU A 26 -3.90 2.06 -5.92
N PRO A 27 -5.21 2.19 -6.14
CA PRO A 27 -6.19 1.80 -5.14
C PRO A 27 -6.31 0.27 -5.10
N ILE A 28 -6.01 -0.32 -3.95
CA ILE A 28 -6.07 -1.78 -3.71
C ILE A 28 -7.06 -2.13 -2.59
N PHE A 29 -7.23 -1.21 -1.64
CA PHE A 29 -8.00 -1.41 -0.42
C PHE A 29 -9.14 -0.40 -0.34
N PHE A 30 -10.33 -0.86 0.06
CA PHE A 30 -11.44 0.01 0.42
C PHE A 30 -11.11 0.80 1.69
N LEU A 31 -11.53 2.07 1.72
CA LEU A 31 -11.24 2.99 2.83
C LEU A 31 -12.10 2.73 4.08
N SER A 32 -13.23 2.04 3.93
CA SER A 32 -14.18 1.77 5.01
C SER A 32 -14.57 0.30 5.08
N LYS A 33 -14.94 -0.16 6.28
CA LYS A 33 -15.47 -1.52 6.48
C LYS A 33 -16.90 -1.68 5.94
N ARG A 34 -17.68 -0.59 5.97
CA ARG A 34 -19.08 -0.47 5.53
C ARG A 34 -19.14 0.25 4.18
N GLY A 35 -20.14 -0.07 3.36
CA GLY A 35 -20.36 0.53 2.04
C GLY A 35 -20.31 -0.50 0.90
N GLU A 36 -20.47 -0.02 -0.33
CA GLU A 36 -20.35 -0.84 -1.54
C GLU A 36 -18.98 -1.50 -1.61
N LYS A 37 -19.00 -2.81 -1.88
CA LYS A 37 -17.82 -3.64 -2.11
C LYS A 37 -17.95 -4.28 -3.47
N GLY A 38 -16.82 -4.61 -4.07
CA GLY A 38 -16.78 -5.18 -5.41
C GLY A 38 -15.44 -4.92 -6.07
N VAL A 39 -15.48 -4.77 -7.39
CA VAL A 39 -14.31 -4.42 -8.21
C VAL A 39 -13.94 -2.97 -7.96
N ILE A 40 -12.68 -2.72 -7.61
CA ILE A 40 -12.12 -1.36 -7.63
C ILE A 40 -11.69 -1.10 -9.06
N GLU A 41 -12.11 0.00 -9.67
CA GLU A 41 -11.66 0.42 -11.00
C GLU A 41 -11.07 1.83 -10.94
N TYR A 42 -9.87 1.98 -11.49
CA TYR A 42 -9.22 3.27 -11.71
C TYR A 42 -8.85 3.42 -13.17
N LYS A 43 -9.23 4.55 -13.77
CA LYS A 43 -8.93 4.89 -15.16
C LYS A 43 -8.30 6.28 -15.21
N THR A 44 -7.24 6.44 -15.98
CA THR A 44 -6.64 7.75 -16.24
C THR A 44 -6.03 7.83 -17.62
N GLU A 45 -5.63 9.03 -18.02
CA GLU A 45 -4.94 9.29 -19.29
C GLU A 45 -3.59 9.93 -19.00
N LEU A 46 -2.53 9.40 -19.59
CA LEU A 46 -1.23 10.06 -19.65
C LEU A 46 -1.05 10.68 -21.03
N ALA A 47 -0.60 11.94 -21.06
CA ALA A 47 -0.10 12.54 -22.29
C ALA A 47 1.32 12.00 -22.52
N SER A 48 1.55 11.37 -23.67
CA SER A 48 2.86 10.91 -24.11
C SER A 48 3.00 11.28 -25.59
N GLU A 49 3.98 12.13 -25.92
CA GLU A 49 4.34 12.47 -27.32
C GLU A 49 3.16 12.84 -28.25
N GLY A 50 2.15 13.55 -27.72
CA GLY A 50 0.97 13.97 -28.49
C GLY A 50 -0.19 12.97 -28.48
N GLU A 51 0.03 11.74 -28.03
CA GLU A 51 -1.00 10.72 -27.84
C GLU A 51 -1.49 10.65 -26.39
N ARG A 52 -2.77 10.27 -26.23
CA ARG A 52 -3.37 10.02 -24.90
C ARG A 52 -3.41 8.52 -24.66
N VAL A 53 -2.52 8.04 -23.80
CA VAL A 53 -2.51 6.63 -23.40
C VAL A 53 -3.49 6.44 -22.25
N LYS A 54 -4.54 5.65 -22.48
CA LYS A 54 -5.51 5.26 -21.44
C LYS A 54 -4.90 4.18 -20.56
N LEU A 55 -4.81 4.47 -19.26
CA LEU A 55 -4.41 3.52 -18.24
C LEU A 55 -5.63 2.99 -17.52
N VAL A 56 -5.66 1.68 -17.29
CA VAL A 56 -6.72 1.03 -16.51
C VAL A 56 -6.10 0.17 -15.42
N TRP A 57 -6.66 0.25 -14.22
CA TRP A 57 -6.31 -0.57 -13.07
C TRP A 57 -7.59 -1.15 -12.49
N ARG A 58 -7.61 -2.46 -12.26
CA ARG A 58 -8.73 -3.14 -11.60
C ARG A 58 -8.27 -4.07 -10.51
N VAL A 59 -9.10 -4.18 -9.48
CA VAL A 59 -8.88 -5.08 -8.35
C VAL A 59 -10.11 -5.94 -8.22
N TYR A 60 -9.96 -7.22 -8.54
CA TYR A 60 -11.04 -8.20 -8.49
C TYR A 60 -11.03 -8.90 -7.14
N PRO A 61 -12.14 -8.84 -6.38
CA PRO A 61 -12.22 -9.55 -5.11
C PRO A 61 -12.19 -11.07 -5.35
N GLY A 62 -11.44 -11.78 -4.51
CA GLY A 62 -11.57 -13.23 -4.41
C GLY A 62 -12.85 -13.64 -3.70
N HIS A 63 -13.06 -14.95 -3.53
CA HIS A 63 -14.25 -15.48 -2.85
C HIS A 63 -14.39 -15.03 -1.38
N MET A 64 -13.28 -14.66 -0.73
CA MET A 64 -13.27 -14.06 0.63
C MET A 64 -13.64 -12.55 0.64
N GLY A 65 -13.97 -11.97 -0.51
CA GLY A 65 -14.43 -10.60 -0.67
C GLY A 65 -13.32 -9.55 -0.77
N SER A 66 -13.71 -8.28 -0.91
CA SER A 66 -12.80 -7.14 -1.13
C SER A 66 -11.92 -6.80 0.09
N LEU A 67 -10.71 -6.29 -0.16
CA LEU A 67 -9.76 -5.85 0.88
C LEU A 67 -10.20 -4.53 1.49
N GLY A 68 -10.20 -4.43 2.82
CA GLY A 68 -10.57 -3.23 3.55
C GLY A 68 -9.40 -2.65 4.36
N PRO A 69 -9.71 -1.78 5.34
CA PRO A 69 -8.68 -1.11 6.13
C PRO A 69 -7.79 -2.06 6.93
N PHE A 70 -8.34 -3.17 7.44
CA PHE A 70 -7.55 -4.13 8.23
C PHE A 70 -6.57 -4.90 7.35
N GLU A 71 -7.01 -5.38 6.18
CA GLU A 71 -6.11 -6.02 5.22
C GLU A 71 -5.00 -5.06 4.75
N LYS A 72 -5.31 -3.76 4.62
CA LYS A 72 -4.29 -2.74 4.31
C LYS A 72 -3.22 -2.64 5.38
N GLU A 73 -3.61 -2.61 6.65
CA GLU A 73 -2.66 -2.54 7.77
C GLU A 73 -1.81 -3.81 7.86
N VAL A 74 -2.40 -5.00 7.63
CA VAL A 74 -1.67 -6.27 7.54
C VAL A 74 -0.68 -6.25 6.38
N PHE A 75 -1.10 -5.79 5.20
CA PHE A 75 -0.22 -5.66 4.03
C PHE A 75 0.98 -4.76 4.32
N ARG A 76 0.76 -3.58 4.94
CA ARG A 76 1.85 -2.66 5.30
C ARG A 76 2.79 -3.24 6.35
N ALA A 77 2.27 -3.97 7.33
CA ALA A 77 3.11 -4.64 8.32
C ALA A 77 3.97 -5.75 7.68
N MET A 78 3.39 -6.55 6.77
CA MET A 78 4.16 -7.53 5.99
C MET A 78 5.22 -6.87 5.11
N GLU A 79 4.86 -5.80 4.40
CA GLU A 79 5.79 -5.03 3.56
C GLU A 79 6.95 -4.49 4.39
N HIS A 80 6.68 -3.88 5.55
CA HIS A 80 7.71 -3.42 6.47
C HIS A 80 8.61 -4.57 6.92
N TYR A 81 8.03 -5.68 7.38
CA TYR A 81 8.78 -6.88 7.79
C TYR A 81 9.71 -7.39 6.69
N ILE A 82 9.24 -7.47 5.44
CA ILE A 82 10.05 -7.91 4.30
C ILE A 82 11.20 -6.94 4.04
N LEU A 83 10.96 -5.64 4.16
CA LEU A 83 11.94 -4.61 3.86
C LEU A 83 13.00 -4.42 4.96
N THR A 84 12.73 -4.84 6.21
CA THR A 84 13.66 -4.70 7.35
C THR A 84 14.28 -6.02 7.80
N GLU A 85 13.53 -7.12 7.80
CA GLU A 85 13.93 -8.39 8.40
C GLU A 85 14.43 -9.43 7.37
N ARG A 86 14.48 -9.08 6.08
CA ARG A 86 14.88 -10.01 5.02
C ARG A 86 16.07 -9.47 4.22
N PRO A 87 17.03 -10.34 3.87
CA PRO A 87 18.14 -9.94 3.03
C PRO A 87 17.63 -9.63 1.61
N PHE A 88 18.29 -8.67 0.97
CA PHE A 88 18.13 -8.41 -0.45
C PHE A 88 19.17 -9.20 -1.27
N PRO A 89 18.82 -9.70 -2.47
CA PRO A 89 17.48 -9.69 -3.05
C PRO A 89 16.53 -10.62 -2.30
N VAL A 90 15.30 -10.16 -2.09
CA VAL A 90 14.21 -10.95 -1.51
C VAL A 90 13.90 -12.12 -2.45
N ARG A 91 13.72 -13.31 -1.89
CA ARG A 91 13.37 -14.53 -2.63
C ARG A 91 12.15 -15.20 -2.00
N ASN A 92 11.33 -15.82 -2.84
CA ASN A 92 10.25 -16.69 -2.40
C ASN A 92 10.80 -18.09 -2.05
N PRO A 93 10.18 -18.80 -1.09
CA PRO A 93 9.21 -18.28 -0.12
C PRO A 93 9.88 -17.41 0.95
N ILE A 94 9.11 -16.45 1.47
CA ILE A 94 9.52 -15.61 2.59
C ILE A 94 9.00 -16.24 3.88
N PRO A 95 9.87 -16.78 4.76
CA PRO A 95 9.44 -17.21 6.09
C PRO A 95 8.97 -16.00 6.90
N PHE A 96 7.99 -16.17 7.78
CA PHE A 96 7.54 -15.09 8.68
C PHE A 96 6.85 -15.62 9.95
N SER A 97 6.79 -14.78 10.97
CA SER A 97 6.06 -15.05 12.21
C SER A 97 4.82 -14.15 12.31
N LEU A 98 3.65 -14.75 12.57
CA LEU A 98 2.45 -13.97 12.87
C LEU A 98 2.60 -13.11 14.15
N TYR A 99 3.48 -13.52 15.07
CA TYR A 99 3.81 -12.74 16.26
C TYR A 99 4.48 -11.41 15.89
N ASP A 100 5.46 -11.44 14.98
CA ASP A 100 6.17 -10.23 14.54
C ASP A 100 5.21 -9.27 13.85
N ILE A 101 4.34 -9.77 12.97
CA ILE A 101 3.33 -8.96 12.29
C ILE A 101 2.35 -8.35 13.28
N ARG A 102 1.88 -9.13 14.25
CA ARG A 102 1.01 -8.65 15.33
C ARG A 102 1.70 -7.54 16.15
N LYS A 103 3.00 -7.69 16.45
CA LYS A 103 3.80 -6.70 17.20
C LYS A 103 4.01 -5.41 16.38
N LEU A 104 4.35 -5.52 15.11
CA LEU A 104 4.49 -4.39 14.19
C LEU A 104 3.18 -3.57 14.09
N MET A 105 2.04 -4.26 14.07
CA MET A 105 0.73 -3.61 14.07
C MET A 105 0.31 -3.05 15.43
N GLY A 106 1.04 -3.33 16.52
CA GLY A 106 0.70 -2.91 17.87
C GLY A 106 -0.62 -3.50 18.39
N LEU A 107 -1.05 -4.65 17.86
CA LEU A 107 -2.28 -5.30 18.31
C LEU A 107 -2.06 -6.00 19.66
N ASN A 108 -3.12 -6.31 20.39
CA ASN A 108 -3.03 -7.10 21.63
C ASN A 108 -2.79 -8.59 21.35
N ASP A 109 -2.28 -9.32 22.34
CA ASP A 109 -2.09 -10.76 22.19
C ASP A 109 -3.42 -11.49 22.31
N GLY A 110 -3.58 -12.57 21.54
CA GLY A 110 -4.76 -13.42 21.66
C GLY A 110 -5.10 -14.19 20.39
N GLY A 111 -5.64 -15.40 20.57
CA GLY A 111 -5.96 -16.31 19.47
C GLY A 111 -6.91 -15.72 18.42
N SER A 112 -7.83 -14.84 18.81
CA SER A 112 -8.73 -14.15 17.88
C SER A 112 -7.99 -13.19 16.95
N VAL A 113 -6.92 -12.54 17.42
CA VAL A 113 -6.07 -11.64 16.62
C VAL A 113 -5.29 -12.45 15.59
N TYR A 114 -4.66 -13.55 16.01
CA TYR A 114 -3.95 -14.44 15.08
C TYR A 114 -4.88 -15.01 14.01
N ARG A 115 -6.11 -15.42 14.37
CA ARG A 115 -7.10 -15.85 13.37
C ARG A 115 -7.40 -14.75 12.34
N LYS A 116 -7.61 -13.51 12.78
CA LYS A 116 -7.84 -12.36 11.88
C LYS A 116 -6.65 -12.11 10.96
N LEU A 117 -5.42 -12.19 11.46
CA LEU A 117 -4.21 -12.03 10.65
C LEU A 117 -4.11 -13.11 9.57
N ARG A 118 -4.34 -14.39 9.94
CA ARG A 118 -4.37 -15.50 8.97
C ARG A 118 -5.42 -15.27 7.89
N THR A 119 -6.63 -14.89 8.28
CA THR A 119 -7.72 -14.57 7.34
C THR A 119 -7.36 -13.41 6.42
N ALA A 120 -6.75 -12.34 6.93
CA ALA A 120 -6.35 -11.20 6.13
C ALA A 120 -5.29 -11.56 5.08
N LEU A 121 -4.26 -12.31 5.46
CA LEU A 121 -3.22 -12.78 4.54
C LEU A 121 -3.79 -13.68 3.43
N LYS A 122 -4.65 -14.65 3.79
CA LYS A 122 -5.35 -15.51 2.81
C LYS A 122 -6.21 -14.68 1.86
N LYS A 123 -6.90 -13.65 2.38
CA LYS A 123 -7.75 -12.79 1.58
C LYS A 123 -6.96 -11.91 0.62
N ILE A 124 -5.80 -11.38 1.04
CA ILE A 124 -4.89 -10.62 0.16
C ILE A 124 -4.39 -11.51 -0.98
N SER A 125 -4.03 -12.78 -0.70
CA SER A 125 -3.54 -13.70 -1.75
C SER A 125 -4.61 -14.14 -2.76
N MET A 126 -5.89 -13.87 -2.50
CA MET A 126 -6.99 -14.25 -3.41
C MET A 126 -7.45 -13.11 -4.32
N VAL A 127 -6.89 -11.91 -4.17
CA VAL A 127 -7.26 -10.75 -4.98
C VAL A 127 -6.40 -10.66 -6.22
N SER A 128 -7.04 -10.59 -7.39
CA SER A 128 -6.37 -10.38 -8.68
C SER A 128 -6.31 -8.91 -9.02
N LEU A 129 -5.18 -8.49 -9.56
CA LEU A 129 -4.88 -7.14 -10.00
C LEU A 129 -4.73 -7.16 -11.51
N GLU A 130 -5.52 -6.36 -12.22
CA GLU A 130 -5.36 -6.15 -13.66
C GLU A 130 -4.77 -4.76 -13.89
N SER A 131 -3.64 -4.72 -14.58
CA SER A 131 -3.06 -3.50 -15.11
C SER A 131 -3.22 -3.50 -16.62
N LYS A 132 -3.74 -2.40 -17.18
CA LYS A 132 -3.54 -2.02 -18.58
C LYS A 132 -2.73 -0.73 -18.59
N GLY A 133 -1.42 -0.88 -18.52
CA GLY A 133 -0.45 0.22 -18.43
C GLY A 133 -0.44 1.00 -17.09
N ALA A 134 -1.15 0.56 -16.06
CA ALA A 134 -1.22 1.30 -14.79
C ALA A 134 -0.03 1.03 -13.85
N PHE A 135 0.42 -0.23 -13.78
CA PHE A 135 1.50 -0.67 -12.90
C PHE A 135 2.86 -0.45 -13.57
N TYR A 136 3.77 0.25 -12.89
CA TYR A 136 5.11 0.58 -13.40
C TYR A 136 6.19 -0.34 -12.83
N VAL A 137 7.00 -0.91 -13.71
CA VAL A 137 8.11 -1.81 -13.36
C VAL A 137 9.43 -1.07 -13.54
N LYS A 138 10.02 -0.60 -12.43
CA LYS A 138 11.20 0.28 -12.44
C LYS A 138 12.45 -0.37 -13.06
N SER A 139 12.71 -1.65 -12.76
CA SER A 139 13.82 -2.43 -13.33
C SER A 139 13.85 -2.39 -14.86
N ARG A 140 12.68 -2.48 -15.48
CA ARG A 140 12.50 -2.51 -16.94
C ARG A 140 12.12 -1.16 -17.54
N LYS A 141 11.74 -0.19 -16.70
CA LYS A 141 11.19 1.12 -17.06
C LYS A 141 9.94 1.05 -17.94
N ILE A 142 9.14 0.00 -17.82
CA ILE A 142 7.90 -0.21 -18.58
C ILE A 142 6.66 -0.12 -17.71
N ARG A 143 5.50 0.03 -18.35
CA ARG A 143 4.19 -0.22 -17.75
C ARG A 143 3.64 -1.51 -18.33
N ILE A 144 3.04 -2.35 -17.49
CA ILE A 144 2.60 -3.69 -17.89
C ILE A 144 1.11 -3.73 -18.24
N ASP A 145 0.76 -4.57 -19.22
CA ASP A 145 -0.59 -5.05 -19.46
C ASP A 145 -0.65 -6.52 -19.03
N ASP A 146 -1.17 -6.77 -17.82
CA ASP A 146 -1.13 -8.11 -17.20
C ASP A 146 -2.14 -8.25 -16.05
N ILE A 147 -2.46 -9.50 -15.70
CA ILE A 147 -3.22 -9.88 -14.50
C ILE A 147 -2.32 -10.66 -13.55
N PHE A 148 -2.21 -10.20 -12.31
CA PHE A 148 -1.30 -10.76 -11.32
C PHE A 148 -1.82 -10.62 -9.89
N HIS A 149 -1.06 -11.12 -8.92
CA HIS A 149 -1.35 -11.03 -7.49
C HIS A 149 -0.23 -10.30 -6.74
N LEU A 150 -0.53 -9.69 -5.59
CA LEU A 150 0.53 -9.24 -4.68
C LEU A 150 1.16 -10.42 -3.96
N TYR A 151 0.33 -11.36 -3.51
CA TYR A 151 0.74 -12.61 -2.87
C TYR A 151 0.18 -13.77 -3.69
N ASP A 152 1.05 -14.62 -4.21
CA ASP A 152 0.63 -15.82 -4.96
C ASP A 152 0.17 -16.92 -4.01
N ARG A 153 0.76 -16.98 -2.80
CA ARG A 153 0.46 -18.04 -1.84
C ARG A 153 0.82 -17.62 -0.42
N VAL A 154 0.03 -18.08 0.55
CA VAL A 154 0.40 -18.11 1.96
C VAL A 154 0.18 -19.52 2.51
N VAL A 155 1.19 -20.07 3.16
CA VAL A 155 1.12 -21.35 3.88
C VAL A 155 1.45 -21.08 5.34
N PHE A 156 0.62 -21.55 6.25
CA PHE A 156 0.87 -21.38 7.68
C PHE A 156 1.55 -22.60 8.27
N ARG A 157 2.26 -22.40 9.37
CA ARG A 157 2.91 -23.48 10.12
C ARG A 157 1.95 -24.64 10.35
N GLY A 158 2.39 -25.84 10.00
CA GLY A 158 1.64 -27.09 10.12
C GLY A 158 0.72 -27.43 8.95
N GLU A 159 0.50 -26.54 7.98
CA GLU A 159 -0.17 -26.83 6.71
C GLU A 159 0.82 -27.49 5.72
N ILE A 160 0.31 -28.10 4.64
CA ILE A 160 1.11 -28.77 3.61
C ILE A 160 1.58 -27.74 2.57
N THR A 161 2.86 -27.76 2.22
CA THR A 161 3.50 -26.92 1.19
C THR A 161 3.18 -27.43 -0.22
N PRO A 162 3.39 -26.63 -1.29
CA PRO A 162 3.31 -27.13 -2.67
C PRO A 162 4.13 -28.40 -2.93
N GLU A 163 5.24 -28.55 -2.22
CA GLU A 163 6.17 -29.68 -2.35
C GLU A 163 5.70 -30.93 -1.58
N GLY A 164 4.55 -30.86 -0.89
CA GLY A 164 3.97 -31.98 -0.13
C GLY A 164 4.50 -32.12 1.30
N GLU A 165 5.37 -31.22 1.74
CA GLU A 165 5.98 -31.23 3.06
C GLU A 165 5.13 -30.45 4.08
N ARG A 166 5.29 -30.74 5.37
CA ARG A 166 4.63 -29.96 6.42
C ARG A 166 5.44 -28.71 6.72
N ALA A 167 4.82 -27.54 6.58
CA ALA A 167 5.51 -26.27 6.80
C ALA A 167 5.92 -26.10 8.28
N GLU A 168 7.23 -25.98 8.53
CA GLU A 168 7.77 -25.77 9.88
C GLU A 168 7.51 -24.36 10.42
N THR A 169 7.29 -23.40 9.51
CA THR A 169 6.99 -21.99 9.78
C THR A 169 5.94 -21.46 8.81
N ASN A 170 5.51 -20.20 8.96
CA ASN A 170 4.65 -19.57 7.97
C ASN A 170 5.49 -19.09 6.78
N LEU A 171 4.98 -19.28 5.58
CA LEU A 171 5.64 -19.00 4.32
C LEU A 171 4.73 -18.12 3.44
N LEU A 172 5.30 -17.07 2.86
CA LEU A 172 4.64 -16.17 1.93
C LEU A 172 5.35 -16.18 0.57
N TRP A 173 4.61 -16.38 -0.51
CA TRP A 173 5.10 -16.18 -1.87
C TRP A 173 4.54 -14.86 -2.38
N LEU A 174 5.43 -13.91 -2.69
CA LEU A 174 5.06 -12.68 -3.37
C LEU A 174 4.83 -12.95 -4.85
N GLY A 175 3.85 -12.27 -5.44
CA GLY A 175 3.64 -12.31 -6.88
C GLY A 175 4.81 -11.68 -7.63
N SER A 176 5.06 -12.18 -8.84
CA SER A 176 6.24 -11.86 -9.65
C SER A 176 6.50 -10.36 -9.79
N TRP A 177 5.49 -9.57 -10.17
CA TRP A 177 5.61 -8.12 -10.34
C TRP A 177 5.84 -7.38 -9.03
N TYR A 178 5.25 -7.84 -7.93
CA TYR A 178 5.47 -7.24 -6.62
C TYR A 178 6.88 -7.54 -6.12
N LEU A 179 7.34 -8.80 -6.24
CA LEU A 179 8.70 -9.21 -5.89
C LEU A 179 9.75 -8.44 -6.71
N GLU A 180 9.54 -8.30 -8.01
CA GLU A 180 10.43 -7.52 -8.88
C GLU A 180 10.44 -6.04 -8.50
N SER A 181 9.29 -5.47 -8.12
CA SER A 181 9.22 -4.07 -7.67
C SER A 181 9.99 -3.84 -6.37
N ILE A 182 9.85 -4.75 -5.39
CA ILE A 182 10.62 -4.72 -4.14
C ILE A 182 12.13 -4.82 -4.43
N ASN A 183 12.55 -5.80 -5.24
CA ASN A 183 13.96 -6.02 -5.56
C ASN A 183 14.60 -4.92 -6.43
N SER A 184 13.80 -4.15 -7.17
CA SER A 184 14.26 -2.97 -7.93
C SER A 184 14.29 -1.68 -7.10
N PHE A 185 14.01 -1.77 -5.79
CA PHE A 185 13.88 -0.65 -4.88
C PHE A 185 12.94 0.44 -5.43
N TYR A 186 11.78 0.05 -5.99
CA TYR A 186 10.73 1.01 -6.33
C TYR A 186 9.92 1.38 -5.09
N LEU A 187 10.65 1.89 -4.10
CA LEU A 187 10.18 2.18 -2.75
C LEU A 187 10.28 3.69 -2.50
N LYS A 188 9.44 4.20 -1.61
CA LYS A 188 9.63 5.54 -1.04
C LYS A 188 9.63 5.49 0.49
N PRO A 189 10.30 6.46 1.14
CA PRO A 189 10.05 6.74 2.55
C PRO A 189 8.57 7.01 2.81
N PHE A 190 8.05 6.47 3.90
CA PHE A 190 6.67 6.53 4.33
C PHE A 190 6.65 6.68 5.84
N ASP A 191 6.34 7.88 6.32
CA ASP A 191 6.15 8.12 7.75
C ASP A 191 4.87 7.40 8.20
N TYR A 192 5.05 6.28 8.89
CA TYR A 192 3.97 5.42 9.34
C TYR A 192 3.33 5.97 10.61
N ARG A 193 4.07 6.69 11.44
CA ARG A 193 3.55 7.37 12.62
C ARG A 193 2.60 8.48 12.24
N PHE A 194 2.99 9.35 11.29
CA PHE A 194 2.10 10.36 10.72
C PHE A 194 0.87 9.71 10.07
N TYR A 195 1.05 8.66 9.27
CA TYR A 195 -0.09 7.95 8.67
C TYR A 195 -1.10 7.44 9.72
N ARG A 196 -0.62 6.89 10.84
CA ARG A 196 -1.47 6.37 11.93
C ARG A 196 -2.13 7.46 12.75
N SER A 197 -1.52 8.65 12.87
CA SER A 197 -2.11 9.78 13.60
C SER A 197 -3.37 10.33 12.92
N LEU A 198 -3.44 10.22 11.59
CA LEU A 198 -4.62 10.60 10.80
C LEU A 198 -5.82 9.69 11.14
N ARG A 199 -6.96 10.30 11.45
CA ARG A 199 -8.24 9.65 11.74
C ARG A 199 -9.10 9.50 10.49
N SER A 200 -9.10 10.46 9.57
CA SER A 200 -9.89 10.36 8.35
C SER A 200 -9.27 9.37 7.35
N PRO A 201 -10.05 8.38 6.85
CA PRO A 201 -9.60 7.52 5.76
C PRO A 201 -9.25 8.32 4.48
N VAL A 202 -9.93 9.45 4.26
CA VAL A 202 -9.66 10.36 3.14
C VAL A 202 -8.33 11.07 3.34
N ALA A 203 -8.03 11.57 4.56
CA ALA A 203 -6.74 12.19 4.87
C ALA A 203 -5.58 11.21 4.71
N ARG A 204 -5.73 10.00 5.27
CA ARG A 204 -4.76 8.90 5.08
C ARG A 204 -4.47 8.64 3.60
N ARG A 205 -5.52 8.60 2.78
CA ARG A 205 -5.40 8.32 1.36
C ARG A 205 -4.77 9.48 0.58
N LEU A 206 -5.11 10.72 0.94
CA LEU A 206 -4.46 11.91 0.40
C LEU A 206 -2.96 11.94 0.74
N TYR A 207 -2.59 11.68 1.99
CA TYR A 207 -1.19 11.60 2.41
C TYR A 207 -0.39 10.58 1.58
N GLU A 208 -0.95 9.39 1.34
CA GLU A 208 -0.33 8.38 0.48
C GLU A 208 -0.05 8.89 -0.94
N ILE A 209 -1.10 9.37 -1.62
CA ILE A 209 -1.05 9.77 -3.04
C ILE A 209 -0.17 11.01 -3.21
N LEU A 210 -0.41 12.03 -2.38
CA LEU A 210 0.31 13.29 -2.45
C LEU A 210 1.77 13.11 -2.02
N GLY A 211 2.05 12.26 -1.04
CA GLY A 211 3.42 11.97 -0.58
C GLY A 211 4.32 11.45 -1.69
N VAL A 212 3.80 10.64 -2.61
CA VAL A 212 4.57 10.17 -3.79
C VAL A 212 4.89 11.33 -4.74
N LYS A 213 3.91 12.20 -5.03
CA LYS A 213 4.12 13.33 -5.93
C LYS A 213 4.99 14.42 -5.33
N PHE A 214 4.81 14.74 -4.04
CA PHE A 214 5.67 15.69 -3.35
C PHE A 214 7.10 15.17 -3.25
N TYR A 215 7.30 13.88 -3.02
CA TYR A 215 8.63 13.27 -3.08
C TYR A 215 9.27 13.48 -4.46
N SER A 216 8.55 13.15 -5.54
CA SER A 216 9.02 13.38 -6.91
C SER A 216 9.25 14.86 -7.24
N ALA A 217 8.37 15.76 -6.81
CA ALA A 217 8.45 17.19 -7.10
C ALA A 217 9.63 17.84 -6.37
N ARG A 218 9.85 17.49 -5.08
CA ARG A 218 10.99 17.97 -4.29
C ARG A 218 12.33 17.58 -4.91
N LEU A 219 12.44 16.35 -5.42
CA LEU A 219 13.63 15.90 -6.16
C LEU A 219 13.89 16.71 -7.43
N GLN A 220 12.86 17.36 -7.99
CA GLN A 220 12.92 18.19 -9.18
C GLN A 220 12.90 19.70 -8.85
N GLY A 221 13.03 20.10 -7.58
CA GLY A 221 12.99 21.50 -7.14
C GLY A 221 11.60 22.15 -7.15
N GLY A 222 10.54 21.38 -7.33
CA GLY A 222 9.15 21.86 -7.36
C GLY A 222 8.50 21.94 -5.98
N ALA A 223 7.70 22.99 -5.75
CA ALA A 223 6.97 23.21 -4.49
C ALA A 223 5.49 22.77 -4.55
N CYS A 224 4.92 22.57 -5.74
CA CYS A 224 3.48 22.34 -5.93
C CYS A 224 3.20 21.05 -6.71
N VAL A 225 2.09 20.40 -6.38
CA VAL A 225 1.57 19.22 -7.08
C VAL A 225 0.15 19.51 -7.56
N HIS A 226 -0.12 19.23 -8.84
CA HIS A 226 -1.45 19.38 -9.41
C HIS A 226 -2.08 18.00 -9.70
N TYR A 227 -3.35 17.85 -9.34
CA TYR A 227 -4.16 16.68 -9.68
C TYR A 227 -5.44 17.11 -10.39
N ARG A 228 -5.78 16.41 -11.47
CA ARG A 228 -7.15 16.46 -12.00
C ARG A 228 -8.10 15.95 -10.93
N TYR A 229 -9.13 16.73 -10.58
CA TYR A 229 -10.10 16.38 -9.55
C TYR A 229 -10.78 15.02 -9.82
N SER A 230 -11.06 14.71 -11.08
CA SER A 230 -11.60 13.40 -11.48
C SER A 230 -10.66 12.25 -11.11
N ASN A 231 -9.36 12.38 -11.40
CA ASN A 231 -8.36 11.37 -11.08
C ASN A 231 -8.23 11.21 -9.56
N LEU A 232 -8.22 12.32 -8.83
CA LEU A 232 -8.12 12.31 -7.37
C LEU A 232 -9.31 11.60 -6.73
N CYS A 233 -10.53 11.88 -7.20
CA CYS A 233 -11.74 11.19 -6.75
C CYS A 233 -11.65 9.68 -6.95
N SER A 234 -11.17 9.22 -8.11
CA SER A 234 -11.01 7.77 -8.37
C SER A 234 -9.92 7.13 -7.51
N LEU A 235 -8.85 7.86 -7.18
CA LEU A 235 -7.77 7.35 -6.31
C LEU A 235 -8.15 7.32 -4.83
N ILE A 236 -9.02 8.22 -4.35
CA ILE A 236 -9.53 8.28 -2.96
C ILE A 236 -10.92 7.61 -2.79
N PRO A 237 -11.33 6.78 -3.74
CA PRO A 237 -12.75 6.43 -4.01
C PRO A 237 -13.84 7.43 -3.53
N LEU A 238 -13.67 8.72 -3.82
CA LEU A 238 -14.70 9.73 -3.51
C LEU A 238 -15.69 9.87 -4.68
N LYS A 239 -16.97 10.02 -4.35
CA LYS A 239 -17.98 10.41 -5.34
C LYS A 239 -17.65 11.80 -5.87
N ARG A 240 -17.42 11.90 -7.18
CA ARG A 240 -17.13 13.16 -7.85
C ARG A 240 -18.30 14.14 -7.67
N GLN A 241 -18.00 15.36 -7.25
CA GLN A 241 -18.99 16.43 -7.13
C GLN A 241 -19.01 17.29 -8.40
N ARG A 242 -20.20 17.74 -8.81
CA ARG A 242 -20.38 18.62 -9.98
C ARG A 242 -19.91 20.05 -9.70
N TYR A 243 -20.17 20.55 -8.50
CA TYR A 243 -19.88 21.92 -8.10
C TYR A 243 -18.60 22.01 -7.27
N LEU A 244 -17.77 23.02 -7.56
CA LEU A 244 -16.50 23.24 -6.86
C LEU A 244 -16.70 23.44 -5.35
N SER A 245 -17.73 24.18 -4.93
CA SER A 245 -18.05 24.42 -3.52
C SER A 245 -18.26 23.10 -2.76
N LYS A 246 -19.07 22.19 -3.33
CA LYS A 246 -19.30 20.84 -2.78
C LYS A 246 -18.03 19.99 -2.81
N ALA A 247 -17.21 20.08 -3.86
CA ALA A 247 -15.94 19.37 -3.92
C ALA A 247 -15.00 19.81 -2.78
N ARG A 248 -14.89 21.12 -2.53
CA ARG A 248 -14.13 21.70 -1.42
C ARG A 248 -14.69 21.23 -0.09
N GLU A 249 -15.99 21.39 0.14
CA GLU A 249 -16.68 20.94 1.36
C GLU A 249 -16.36 19.48 1.72
N LYS A 250 -16.29 18.57 0.73
CA LYS A 250 -15.97 17.15 0.98
C LYS A 250 -14.50 16.86 1.26
N LEU A 251 -13.58 17.66 0.72
CA LEU A 251 -12.13 17.48 0.92
C LEU A 251 -11.59 18.27 2.11
N GLU A 252 -12.28 19.35 2.50
CA GLU A 252 -11.87 20.29 3.54
C GLU A 252 -11.55 19.61 4.89
N PRO A 253 -12.36 18.66 5.42
CA PRO A 253 -12.03 18.03 6.69
C PRO A 253 -10.70 17.28 6.65
N ALA A 254 -10.44 16.57 5.55
CA ALA A 254 -9.19 15.83 5.36
C ALA A 254 -8.01 16.77 5.16
N HIS A 255 -8.20 17.89 4.47
CA HIS A 255 -7.17 18.91 4.30
C HIS A 255 -6.79 19.55 5.65
N ARG A 256 -7.78 19.97 6.44
CA ARG A 256 -7.53 20.55 7.77
C ARG A 256 -6.80 19.58 8.69
N GLU A 257 -7.18 18.31 8.66
CA GLU A 257 -6.51 17.28 9.45
C GLU A 257 -5.04 17.11 9.05
N LEU A 258 -4.75 17.10 7.73
CA LEU A 258 -3.37 17.00 7.25
C LEU A 258 -2.52 18.20 7.66
N LEU A 259 -3.08 19.42 7.63
CA LEU A 259 -2.39 20.63 8.11
C LEU A 259 -2.19 20.63 9.62
N ALA A 260 -3.16 20.16 10.39
CA ALA A 260 -3.07 20.14 11.84
C ALA A 260 -2.08 19.08 12.37
N ALA A 261 -1.86 18.01 11.60
CA ALA A 261 -0.95 16.93 11.96
C ALA A 261 0.52 17.20 11.57
N GLY A 262 0.78 18.19 10.72
CA GLY A 262 2.10 18.48 10.13
C GLY A 262 2.31 19.96 9.84
#